data_AF-A0A2D6P1Z3-F1
#
_entry.id   AF-A0A2D6P1Z3-F1
#
_cell.length_a   1.000
_cell.length_b   1.000
_cell.length_c   1.000
_cell.angle_alpha   90.00
_cell.angle_beta   90.00
_cell.angle_gamma   90.00
#
_symmetry.space_group_name_H-M   'P 1'
#
loop_
_entity.id
_entity.type
_entity.pdbx_description
1 polymer ?
#
loop_
_entity_poly.entity_id
_entity_poly.type
_entity_poly.pdbx_seq_one_letter_code
_entity_poly.pdbx_strand_id
1 'polypeptide(L)'
;MFFFPISDDNDSSSRPYVCYFIIAFCSFIFLWQNTLPTNLNQEAIYNFGVVPAAVLGDQPSYLNPYLTIFTSMFMHGGWMHLLGNMVFLWIFGDNIEDSMGHKKF
;
A
#
# COMPACT_ATOMS: atom_id res chain seq x y z
N MET A 1 -12.42 20.97 17.03
CA MET A 1 -11.77 21.40 15.77
C MET A 1 -11.14 20.14 15.18
N PHE A 2 -11.69 19.63 14.07
CA PHE A 2 -11.10 18.48 13.38
C PHE A 2 -9.99 19.03 12.49
N PHE A 3 -8.73 18.83 12.91
CA PHE A 3 -7.55 19.19 12.12
C PHE A 3 -7.13 17.94 11.35
N PHE A 4 -7.48 17.89 10.08
CA PHE A 4 -7.06 16.82 9.18
C PHE A 4 -6.35 17.45 7.98
N PRO A 5 -5.07 17.15 7.76
CA PRO A 5 -4.33 17.71 6.64
C PRO A 5 -4.87 17.12 5.33
N ILE A 6 -5.12 17.97 4.33
CA ILE A 6 -5.67 17.57 3.03
C ILE A 6 -4.70 17.79 1.87
N SER A 7 -3.69 18.64 2.08
CA SER A 7 -2.66 19.05 1.12
C SER A 7 -1.52 19.69 1.91
N ASP A 8 -0.36 19.82 1.28
CA ASP A 8 0.69 20.74 1.73
C ASP A 8 0.71 22.03 0.88
N ASP A 9 1.61 22.95 1.24
CA ASP A 9 1.78 24.27 0.62
C ASP A 9 2.88 24.26 -0.47
N ASN A 10 3.45 23.10 -0.80
CA ASN A 10 4.55 23.02 -1.76
C ASN A 10 3.98 22.78 -3.17
N ASP A 11 4.16 23.76 -4.05
CA ASP A 11 3.69 23.65 -5.43
C ASP A 11 4.47 22.56 -6.19
N SER A 12 3.76 21.56 -6.72
CA SER A 12 4.33 20.55 -7.62
C SER A 12 4.31 21.04 -9.08
N SER A 13 5.45 20.91 -9.76
CA SER A 13 5.60 21.39 -11.14
C SER A 13 5.18 20.36 -12.21
N SER A 14 5.13 19.09 -11.84
CA SER A 14 4.70 17.97 -12.69
C SER A 14 3.49 17.22 -12.10
N ARG A 15 2.78 16.46 -12.95
CA ARG A 15 1.67 15.62 -12.50
C ARG A 15 2.21 14.28 -11.98
N PRO A 16 1.83 13.83 -10.77
CA PRO A 16 2.44 12.68 -10.11
C PRO A 16 1.77 11.35 -10.53
N TYR A 17 2.08 10.91 -11.76
CA TYR A 17 1.46 9.73 -12.36
C TYR A 17 1.72 8.44 -11.59
N VAL A 18 2.95 8.25 -11.08
CA VAL A 18 3.33 7.01 -10.39
C VAL A 18 2.69 6.97 -9.00
N CYS A 19 2.64 8.10 -8.29
CA CYS A 19 1.91 8.23 -7.03
C CYS A 19 0.43 7.86 -7.22
N TYR A 20 -0.24 8.44 -8.22
CA TYR A 20 -1.63 8.12 -8.51
C TYR A 20 -1.83 6.65 -8.87
N PHE A 21 -0.90 6.06 -9.61
CA PHE A 21 -0.93 4.63 -9.91
C PHE A 21 -0.83 3.79 -8.64
N ILE A 22 0.10 4.08 -7.72
CA ILE A 22 0.26 3.36 -6.45
C ILE A 22 -1.02 3.48 -5.61
N ILE A 23 -1.58 4.69 -5.49
CA ILE A 23 -2.84 4.91 -4.76
C ILE A 23 -3.97 4.08 -5.36
N ALA A 24 -4.15 4.13 -6.68
CA ALA A 24 -5.18 3.38 -7.38
C ALA A 24 -4.99 1.86 -7.22
N PHE A 25 -3.74 1.38 -7.31
CA PHE A 25 -3.41 -0.04 -7.22
C PHE A 25 -3.62 -0.60 -5.80
N CYS A 26 -3.16 0.11 -4.77
CA CYS A 26 -3.43 -0.25 -3.37
C CYS A 26 -4.92 -0.26 -3.06
N SER A 27 -5.65 0.75 -3.55
CA SER A 27 -7.11 0.83 -3.37
C SER A 27 -7.83 -0.32 -4.07
N PHE A 28 -7.40 -0.68 -5.30
CA PHE A 28 -7.94 -1.81 -6.04
C PHE A 28 -7.73 -3.14 -5.30
N ILE A 29 -6.51 -3.40 -4.82
CA ILE A 29 -6.20 -4.62 -4.04
C ILE A 29 -7.06 -4.68 -2.79
N PHE A 30 -7.20 -3.57 -2.06
CA PHE A 30 -8.03 -3.55 -0.86
C PHE A 30 -9.52 -3.76 -1.16
N LEU A 31 -10.05 -3.18 -2.24
CA LEU A 31 -11.43 -3.44 -2.67
C LEU A 31 -11.61 -4.92 -3.00
N TRP A 32 -10.68 -5.54 -3.71
CA TRP A 32 -10.68 -6.98 -3.94
C TRP A 32 -10.67 -7.76 -2.61
N GLN A 33 -9.80 -7.40 -1.65
CA GLN A 33 -9.79 -8.03 -0.32
C GLN A 33 -11.18 -7.98 0.34
N ASN A 34 -11.89 -6.85 0.25
CA ASN A 34 -13.23 -6.69 0.84
C ASN A 34 -14.34 -7.48 0.12
N THR A 35 -14.12 -7.91 -1.13
CA THR A 35 -15.05 -8.81 -1.82
C THR A 35 -14.94 -10.26 -1.38
N LEU A 36 -13.83 -10.64 -0.71
CA LEU A 36 -13.60 -12.01 -0.28
C LEU A 36 -14.40 -12.34 0.99
N PRO A 37 -14.98 -13.55 1.10
CA PRO A 37 -15.46 -14.10 2.37
C PRO A 37 -14.37 -14.06 3.45
N THR A 38 -14.75 -13.94 4.71
CA THR A 38 -13.82 -13.74 5.84
C THR A 38 -12.67 -14.75 5.88
N ASN A 39 -12.95 -16.03 5.63
CA ASN A 39 -11.92 -17.07 5.60
C ASN A 39 -10.93 -16.88 4.45
N LEU A 40 -11.41 -16.54 3.25
CA LEU A 40 -10.56 -16.29 2.07
C LEU A 40 -9.79 -14.97 2.19
N ASN A 41 -10.38 -13.95 2.83
CA ASN A 41 -9.69 -12.71 3.15
C ASN A 41 -8.52 -12.96 4.11
N GLN A 42 -8.75 -13.76 5.15
CA GLN A 42 -7.72 -14.15 6.11
C GLN A 42 -6.60 -14.94 5.40
N GLU A 43 -6.94 -15.91 4.55
CA GLU A 43 -5.96 -16.62 3.73
C GLU A 43 -5.18 -15.68 2.79
N ALA A 44 -5.84 -14.71 2.15
CA ALA A 44 -5.17 -13.72 1.32
C ALA A 44 -4.17 -12.88 2.15
N ILE A 45 -4.56 -12.46 3.35
CA ILE A 45 -3.65 -11.72 4.25
C ILE A 45 -2.44 -12.57 4.64
N TYR A 46 -2.62 -13.84 4.99
CA TYR A 46 -1.48 -14.71 5.38
C TYR A 46 -0.57 -15.09 4.20
N ASN A 47 -1.10 -15.17 2.99
CA ASN A 47 -0.33 -15.57 1.82
C ASN A 47 0.38 -14.39 1.14
N PHE A 48 -0.27 -13.22 1.07
CA PHE A 48 0.30 -12.02 0.43
C PHE A 48 0.94 -11.05 1.43
N GLY A 49 0.63 -11.16 2.72
CA GLY A 49 1.30 -10.45 3.80
C GLY A 49 2.60 -11.16 4.22
N VAL A 50 3.53 -10.39 4.77
CA VAL A 50 4.80 -10.94 5.26
C VAL A 50 4.58 -11.59 6.62
N VAL A 51 4.93 -12.87 6.73
CA VAL A 51 4.93 -13.58 8.01
C VAL A 51 6.37 -13.94 8.38
N PRO A 52 6.95 -13.35 9.44
CA PRO A 52 8.38 -13.52 9.74
C PRO A 52 8.83 -14.97 9.88
N ALA A 53 8.06 -15.81 10.57
CA ALA A 53 8.37 -17.23 10.71
C ALA A 53 8.41 -17.97 9.35
N ALA A 54 7.67 -17.51 8.34
CA ALA A 54 7.75 -18.10 7.00
C ALA A 54 9.04 -17.69 6.27
N VAL A 55 9.48 -16.44 6.45
CA VAL A 55 10.72 -15.93 5.86
C VAL A 55 11.95 -16.56 6.51
N LEU A 56 11.91 -16.82 7.82
CA LEU A 56 12.99 -17.46 8.57
C LEU A 56 13.04 -18.99 8.37
N GLY A 57 12.01 -19.58 7.75
CA GLY A 57 11.93 -21.02 7.48
C GLY A 57 11.35 -21.85 8.62
N ASP A 58 10.77 -21.21 9.64
CA ASP A 58 10.16 -21.86 10.81
C ASP A 58 8.75 -22.42 10.53
N GLN A 59 8.12 -22.00 9.43
CA GLN A 59 6.79 -22.48 9.01
C GLN A 59 6.61 -22.46 7.48
N PRO A 60 5.74 -23.34 6.93
CA PRO A 60 5.46 -23.36 5.50
C PRO A 60 4.72 -22.09 5.04
N SER A 61 4.95 -21.70 3.78
CA SER A 61 4.20 -20.64 3.09
C SER A 61 3.77 -21.11 1.72
N TYR A 62 2.61 -20.64 1.26
CA TYR A 62 2.09 -20.97 -0.06
C TYR A 62 2.82 -20.20 -1.17
N LEU A 63 3.06 -18.90 -0.96
CA LEU A 63 3.91 -18.10 -1.83
C LEU A 63 5.36 -18.19 -1.35
N ASN A 64 6.30 -17.86 -2.22
CA ASN A 64 7.69 -17.72 -1.80
C ASN A 64 7.77 -16.64 -0.69
N PRO A 65 8.24 -16.96 0.52
CA PRO A 65 8.27 -16.01 1.64
C PRO A 65 9.00 -14.71 1.31
N TYR A 66 10.03 -14.74 0.47
CA TYR A 66 10.75 -13.54 0.06
C TYR A 66 9.92 -12.62 -0.85
N LEU A 67 9.00 -13.18 -1.65
CA LEU A 67 8.05 -12.37 -2.44
C LEU A 67 7.03 -11.67 -1.54
N THR A 68 6.70 -12.28 -0.39
CA THR A 68 5.74 -11.67 0.56
C THR A 68 6.23 -10.34 1.13
N ILE A 69 7.55 -10.12 1.16
CA ILE A 69 8.15 -8.82 1.53
C ILE A 69 7.64 -7.72 0.60
N PHE A 70 7.60 -7.99 -0.71
CA PHE A 70 7.11 -7.03 -1.70
C PHE A 70 5.59 -6.97 -1.74
N THR A 71 4.90 -8.11 -1.81
CA THR A 71 3.42 -8.10 -1.91
C THR A 71 2.76 -7.52 -0.67
N SER A 72 3.39 -7.63 0.51
CA SER A 72 2.86 -7.07 1.75
C SER A 72 2.74 -5.54 1.73
N MET A 73 3.55 -4.85 0.91
CA MET A 73 3.51 -3.39 0.77
C MET A 73 2.18 -2.87 0.22
N PHE A 74 1.40 -3.71 -0.46
CA PHE A 74 0.13 -3.34 -1.08
C PHE A 74 -1.11 -3.84 -0.30
N MET A 75 -0.91 -4.74 0.65
CA MET A 75 -1.97 -5.34 1.45
C MET A 75 -2.37 -4.41 2.60
N HIS A 76 -3.66 -4.29 2.88
CA HIS A 76 -4.14 -3.46 3.98
C HIS A 76 -5.07 -4.25 4.91
N GLY A 77 -4.89 -4.05 6.22
CA GLY A 77 -5.62 -4.75 7.29
C GLY A 77 -6.97 -4.13 7.68
N GLY A 78 -7.39 -3.06 7.00
CA GLY A 78 -8.65 -2.39 7.27
C GLY A 78 -8.72 -0.98 6.70
N TRP A 79 -9.92 -0.39 6.72
CA TRP A 79 -10.20 0.92 6.14
C TRP A 79 -9.31 2.03 6.70
N MET A 80 -9.12 2.08 8.01
CA MET A 80 -8.29 3.12 8.64
C MET A 80 -6.82 3.01 8.21
N HIS A 81 -6.31 1.78 8.04
CA HIS A 81 -4.94 1.56 7.59
C HIS A 81 -4.77 2.00 6.13
N LEU A 82 -5.70 1.63 5.24
CA LEU A 82 -5.68 2.10 3.85
C LEU A 82 -5.78 3.63 3.77
N LEU A 83 -6.82 4.22 4.37
CA LEU A 83 -7.07 5.65 4.27
C LEU A 83 -5.92 6.47 4.84
N GLY A 84 -5.33 6.04 5.95
CA GLY A 84 -4.13 6.67 6.50
C GLY A 84 -2.99 6.70 5.48
N ASN A 85 -2.63 5.55 4.90
CA ASN A 85 -1.55 5.45 3.91
C ASN A 85 -1.84 6.26 2.64
N MET A 86 -3.08 6.20 2.12
CA MET A 86 -3.44 6.93 0.91
C MET A 86 -3.42 8.44 1.12
N VAL A 87 -3.79 8.92 2.31
CA VAL A 87 -3.71 10.35 2.66
C VAL A 87 -2.24 10.79 2.73
N PHE A 88 -1.36 9.99 3.32
CA PHE A 88 0.08 10.28 3.30
C PHE A 88 0.65 10.34 1.87
N LEU A 89 0.33 9.36 1.01
CA LEU A 89 0.75 9.38 -0.39
C LEU A 89 0.15 10.57 -1.15
N TRP A 90 -1.12 10.92 -0.88
CA TRP A 90 -1.79 12.04 -1.53
C TRP A 90 -1.16 13.39 -1.17
N ILE A 91 -0.77 13.58 0.09
CA ILE A 91 -0.22 14.86 0.56
C ILE A 91 1.24 15.04 0.18
N PHE A 92 2.05 13.98 0.21
CA PHE A 92 3.51 14.09 0.06
C PHE A 92 4.06 13.43 -1.21
N GLY A 93 3.33 12.49 -1.80
CA GLY A 93 3.83 11.69 -2.91
C GLY A 93 4.04 12.50 -4.17
N ASP A 94 3.27 13.56 -4.39
CA ASP A 94 3.44 14.44 -5.54
C ASP A 94 4.76 15.22 -5.50
N ASN A 95 5.11 15.76 -4.34
CA ASN A 95 6.34 16.51 -4.12
C ASN A 95 7.59 15.62 -4.18
N ILE A 96 7.48 14.38 -3.68
CA ILE A 96 8.56 13.40 -3.79
C ILE A 96 8.74 12.97 -5.25
N GLU A 97 7.65 12.73 -6.00
CA GLU A 97 7.71 12.36 -7.41
C GLU A 97 8.26 13.50 -8.27
N ASP A 98 7.89 14.74 -8.00
CA ASP A 98 8.41 15.92 -8.70
C ASP A 98 9.92 16.08 -8.49
N SER A 99 10.40 15.87 -7.27
CA SER A 99 11.82 15.98 -6.90
C SER A 99 12.68 14.84 -7.47
N MET A 100 12.17 13.61 -7.48
CA MET A 100 12.90 12.41 -7.92
C MET A 100 12.78 12.15 -9.43
N GLY A 101 11.68 12.59 -10.03
CA GLY A 101 11.21 12.23 -11.36
C GLY A 101 10.57 10.83 -11.41
N HIS A 102 9.59 10.66 -12.30
CA HIS A 102 8.74 9.47 -12.43
C HIS A 102 9.46 8.11 -12.49
N LYS A 103 10.73 8.05 -12.91
CA LYS A 103 11.47 6.78 -13.05
C LYS A 103 12.10 6.30 -11.75
N LYS A 104 12.37 7.22 -10.83
CA LYS A 104 13.05 6.93 -9.56
C LYS A 104 12.08 6.83 -8.40
N PHE A 105 10.96 7.55 -8.50
CA PHE A 105 9.83 7.42 -7.60
C PHE A 105 9.27 5.99 -7.65
#